data_AF-A0A957YLE6-F1
#
_entry.id   AF-A0A957YLE6-F1
#
_cell.length_a   1.000
_cell.length_b   1.000
_cell.length_c   1.000
_cell.angle_alpha   90.00
_cell.angle_beta   90.00
_cell.angle_gamma   90.00
#
_symmetry.space_group_name_H-M   'P 1'
#
loop_
_entity.id
_entity.type
_entity.pdbx_description
1 polymer ?
#
loop_
_entity_poly.entity_id
_entity_poly.type
_entity_poly.pdbx_seq_one_letter_code
_entity_poly.pdbx_strand_id
1 'polypeptide(L)'
;MRRRLLWLHAAILGGFILLTLVLTWPLAGSFASHVPGDGIDDPSLAWNLWWIQHRLVDQLSFDIFHVDAMFFPIDINLAFYTLTPLNGFLSIPLQNALSLTIASNVMLVASFVLGGYGAYLLVREVIGDWGLKTGDRGSGIGDDPSFATATSITTAVRGDRMLSPQSLVPIFSALIYAFASSKLFYAALGQFNIASSHWVPFVVLFTVRTARRGLAKDALLAGLFLTFQAWSELTYASFLLIFVGIYFVWQVVASAPGGSTRGMLRRLGLSLRRQLPPFLLMGAVTVAGLAPFLWAMAADLRLEGDFFASG
;
A
#
# COMPACT_ATOMS: atom_id res chain seq x y z
N MET A 1 -1.76 10.94 27.91
CA MET A 1 -1.06 11.13 26.61
C MET A 1 -1.51 10.14 25.52
N ARG A 2 -1.46 8.81 25.74
CA ARG A 2 -1.93 7.79 24.77
C ARG A 2 -3.39 7.99 24.30
N ARG A 3 -4.30 8.33 25.21
CA ARG A 3 -5.73 8.57 24.89
C ARG A 3 -5.94 9.70 23.87
N ARG A 4 -5.20 10.81 23.97
CA ARG A 4 -5.29 11.95 23.03
C ARG A 4 -4.83 11.58 21.63
N LEU A 5 -3.79 10.75 21.52
CA LEU A 5 -3.31 10.24 20.24
C LEU A 5 -4.34 9.32 19.58
N LEU A 6 -4.95 8.40 20.34
CA LEU A 6 -6.01 7.53 19.83
C LEU A 6 -7.19 8.34 19.27
N TRP A 7 -7.63 9.37 19.99
CA TRP A 7 -8.69 10.26 19.52
C TRP A 7 -8.32 11.00 18.23
N LEU A 8 -7.07 11.43 18.06
CA LEU A 8 -6.61 12.05 16.82
C LEU A 8 -6.69 11.08 15.63
N HIS A 9 -6.18 9.86 15.80
CA HIS A 9 -6.25 8.84 14.74
C HIS A 9 -7.70 8.48 14.40
N ALA A 10 -8.56 8.34 15.41
CA ALA A 10 -9.99 8.11 15.22
C ALA A 10 -10.68 9.27 14.48
N ALA A 11 -10.36 10.52 14.84
CA ALA A 11 -10.91 11.70 14.16
C ALA A 11 -10.49 11.78 12.69
N ILE A 12 -9.23 11.45 12.39
CA ILE A 12 -8.72 11.42 11.01
C ILE A 12 -9.43 10.34 10.19
N LEU A 13 -9.53 9.12 10.74
CA LEU A 13 -10.25 8.02 10.08
C LEU A 13 -11.73 8.37 9.87
N GLY A 14 -12.39 8.90 10.90
CA GLY A 14 -13.78 9.37 10.81
C GLY A 14 -13.98 10.46 9.76
N GLY A 15 -13.04 11.40 9.65
CA GLY A 15 -13.04 12.44 8.62
C GLY A 15 -12.91 11.86 7.21
N PHE A 16 -12.00 10.90 7.01
CA PHE A 16 -11.89 10.21 5.71
C PHE A 16 -13.13 9.39 5.38
N ILE A 17 -13.75 8.72 6.35
CA ILE A 17 -15.01 7.99 6.15
C ILE A 17 -16.10 8.96 5.69
N LEU A 18 -16.31 10.07 6.43
CA LEU A 18 -17.31 11.07 6.10
C LEU A 18 -17.10 11.65 4.70
N LEU A 19 -15.87 12.07 4.37
CA LEU A 19 -15.55 12.61 3.06
C LEU A 19 -15.73 11.59 1.94
N THR A 20 -15.38 10.32 2.18
CA THR A 20 -15.61 9.26 1.21
C THR A 20 -17.10 9.10 0.93
N LEU A 21 -17.95 9.05 1.96
CA LEU A 21 -19.40 8.92 1.78
C LEU A 21 -20.02 10.13 1.05
N VAL A 22 -19.52 11.34 1.33
CA VAL A 22 -19.96 12.57 0.65
C VAL A 22 -19.53 12.58 -0.82
N LEU A 23 -18.25 12.28 -1.10
CA LEU A 23 -17.69 12.36 -2.45
C LEU A 23 -18.10 11.18 -3.35
N THR A 24 -18.61 10.10 -2.77
CA THR A 24 -19.18 8.97 -3.51
C THR A 24 -20.70 9.04 -3.63
N TRP A 25 -21.34 10.13 -3.19
CA TRP A 25 -22.79 10.32 -3.40
C TRP A 25 -23.16 10.20 -4.89
N PRO A 26 -24.22 9.46 -5.28
CA PRO A 26 -25.31 8.93 -4.45
C PRO A 26 -25.09 7.52 -3.86
N LEU A 27 -23.90 6.92 -3.99
CA LEU A 27 -23.64 5.54 -3.53
C LEU A 27 -24.05 5.31 -2.07
N ALA A 28 -23.77 6.26 -1.19
CA ALA A 28 -24.13 6.15 0.23
C ALA A 28 -25.64 5.97 0.47
N GLY A 29 -26.50 6.53 -0.38
CA GLY A 29 -27.96 6.36 -0.31
C GLY A 29 -28.45 5.01 -0.85
N SER A 30 -27.65 4.36 -1.70
CA SER A 30 -27.96 3.10 -2.38
C SER A 30 -26.98 1.98 -2.01
N PHE A 31 -26.34 2.07 -0.86
CA PHE A 31 -25.17 1.27 -0.48
C PHE A 31 -25.41 -0.24 -0.44
N ALA A 32 -26.66 -0.67 -0.20
CA ALA A 32 -27.03 -2.09 -0.16
C ALA A 32 -27.52 -2.64 -1.51
N SER A 33 -27.86 -1.77 -2.45
CA SER A 33 -28.55 -2.14 -3.69
C SER A 33 -27.74 -1.88 -4.96
N HIS A 34 -26.75 -0.99 -4.92
CA HIS A 34 -25.95 -0.62 -6.09
C HIS A 34 -24.46 -0.69 -5.77
N VAL A 35 -23.67 -1.09 -6.76
CA VAL A 35 -22.22 -0.86 -6.81
C VAL A 35 -21.95 0.34 -7.74
N PRO A 36 -20.90 1.14 -7.50
CA PRO A 36 -20.54 2.21 -8.40
C PRO A 36 -19.97 1.63 -9.69
N GLY A 37 -20.34 2.22 -10.82
CA GLY A 37 -19.97 1.77 -12.15
C GLY A 37 -20.99 2.16 -13.19
N ASP A 38 -20.64 1.95 -14.46
CA ASP A 38 -21.51 2.16 -15.62
C ASP A 38 -22.03 0.84 -16.21
N GLY A 39 -21.74 -0.29 -15.56
CA GLY A 39 -22.12 -1.64 -15.97
C GLY A 39 -21.06 -2.36 -16.81
N ILE A 40 -19.93 -1.73 -17.12
CA ILE A 40 -18.87 -2.34 -17.95
C ILE A 40 -17.97 -3.22 -17.08
N ASP A 41 -17.25 -2.62 -16.12
CA ASP A 41 -16.24 -3.32 -15.32
C ASP A 41 -16.75 -3.76 -13.94
N ASP A 42 -17.74 -3.06 -13.38
CA ASP A 42 -18.25 -3.34 -12.04
C ASP A 42 -18.81 -4.77 -11.86
N PRO A 43 -19.52 -5.40 -12.83
CA PRO A 43 -20.00 -6.76 -12.63
C PRO A 43 -18.84 -7.76 -12.57
N SER A 44 -17.82 -7.57 -13.41
CA SER A 44 -16.63 -8.43 -13.47
C SER A 44 -15.81 -8.34 -12.19
N LEU A 45 -15.63 -7.13 -11.65
CA LEU A 45 -14.89 -6.94 -10.41
C LEU A 45 -15.71 -7.38 -9.18
N ALA A 46 -17.04 -7.29 -9.21
CA ALA A 46 -17.88 -7.86 -8.16
C ALA A 46 -17.82 -9.40 -8.21
N TRP A 47 -17.83 -9.97 -9.42
CA TRP A 47 -17.63 -11.40 -9.64
C TRP A 47 -16.30 -11.88 -9.05
N ASN A 48 -15.22 -11.10 -9.13
CA ASN A 48 -13.94 -11.45 -8.49
C ASN A 48 -14.06 -11.68 -6.99
N LEU A 49 -14.81 -10.82 -6.28
CA LEU A 49 -14.99 -10.98 -4.84
C LEU A 49 -15.80 -12.24 -4.53
N TRP A 50 -16.86 -12.46 -5.30
CA TRP A 50 -17.69 -13.67 -5.18
C TRP A 50 -16.89 -14.93 -5.48
N TRP A 51 -16.10 -14.95 -6.54
CA TRP A 51 -15.30 -16.10 -6.97
C TRP A 51 -14.35 -16.58 -5.87
N ILE A 52 -13.67 -15.65 -5.19
CA ILE A 52 -12.77 -15.99 -4.09
C ILE A 52 -13.53 -16.65 -2.93
N GLN A 53 -14.72 -16.15 -2.58
CA GLN A 53 -15.57 -16.83 -1.59
C GLN A 53 -15.99 -18.22 -2.11
N HIS A 54 -16.49 -18.29 -3.34
CA HIS A 54 -17.01 -19.52 -3.92
C HIS A 54 -15.94 -20.62 -3.92
N ARG A 55 -14.69 -20.29 -4.29
CA ARG A 55 -13.58 -21.26 -4.27
C ARG A 55 -13.18 -21.66 -2.87
N LEU A 56 -12.92 -20.69 -1.99
CA LEU A 56 -12.33 -20.97 -0.68
C LEU A 56 -13.35 -21.53 0.33
N VAL A 57 -14.61 -21.10 0.25
CA VAL A 57 -15.65 -21.41 1.24
C VAL A 57 -16.61 -22.46 0.72
N ASP A 58 -17.19 -22.27 -0.46
CA ASP A 58 -18.24 -23.18 -0.96
C ASP A 58 -17.64 -24.47 -1.52
N GLN A 59 -16.52 -24.37 -2.25
CA GLN A 59 -15.84 -25.50 -2.88
C GLN A 59 -14.67 -26.06 -2.06
N LEU A 60 -14.21 -25.34 -1.03
CA LEU A 60 -13.05 -25.70 -0.21
C LEU A 60 -11.77 -25.96 -1.05
N SER A 61 -11.60 -25.22 -2.13
CA SER A 61 -10.45 -25.29 -3.03
C SER A 61 -9.53 -24.09 -2.86
N PHE A 62 -8.24 -24.34 -2.63
CA PHE A 62 -7.21 -23.30 -2.54
C PHE A 62 -6.74 -22.80 -3.90
N ASP A 63 -7.11 -23.47 -4.99
CA ASP A 63 -6.80 -23.01 -6.34
C ASP A 63 -7.81 -21.93 -6.76
N ILE A 64 -7.47 -20.67 -6.47
CA ILE A 64 -8.30 -19.51 -6.84
C ILE A 64 -8.06 -19.04 -8.28
N PHE A 65 -7.09 -19.62 -8.99
CA PHE A 65 -6.63 -19.11 -10.27
C PHE A 65 -7.26 -19.83 -11.45
N HIS A 66 -7.54 -21.12 -11.38
CA HIS A 66 -8.17 -21.82 -12.51
C HIS A 66 -9.70 -21.80 -12.42
N VAL A 67 -10.35 -21.34 -13.49
CA VAL A 67 -11.82 -21.34 -13.65
C VAL A 67 -12.22 -22.05 -14.93
N ASP A 68 -13.18 -22.97 -14.81
CA ASP A 68 -13.76 -23.81 -15.87
C ASP A 68 -15.11 -23.29 -16.38
N ALA A 69 -15.75 -22.40 -15.62
CA ALA A 69 -17.00 -21.76 -15.99
C ALA A 69 -16.85 -20.67 -17.06
N MET A 70 -15.63 -20.19 -17.31
CA MET A 70 -15.32 -19.17 -18.31
C MET A 70 -14.60 -19.78 -19.51
N PHE A 71 -14.99 -19.35 -20.72
CA PHE A 71 -14.37 -19.81 -21.98
C PHE A 71 -14.38 -21.33 -22.20
N PHE A 72 -15.37 -22.06 -21.66
CA PHE A 72 -15.50 -23.50 -21.90
C PHE A 72 -15.47 -23.83 -23.41
N PRO A 73 -14.73 -24.86 -23.85
CA PRO A 73 -13.98 -25.86 -23.08
C PRO A 73 -12.49 -25.53 -22.87
N ILE A 74 -12.08 -24.27 -23.05
CA ILE A 74 -10.67 -23.84 -23.01
C ILE A 74 -10.21 -23.59 -21.57
N ASP A 75 -11.12 -23.14 -20.71
CA ASP A 75 -10.86 -22.66 -19.34
C ASP A 75 -9.89 -21.47 -19.34
N ILE A 76 -9.75 -20.76 -18.21
CA ILE A 76 -8.76 -19.67 -18.11
C ILE A 76 -8.01 -19.68 -16.77
N ASN A 77 -6.74 -19.26 -16.84
CA ASN A 77 -5.94 -18.96 -15.67
C ASN A 77 -6.07 -17.48 -15.28
N LEU A 78 -6.75 -17.25 -14.16
CA LEU A 78 -7.01 -15.92 -13.62
C LEU A 78 -5.75 -15.23 -13.06
N ALA A 79 -4.60 -15.91 -13.00
CA ALA A 79 -3.34 -15.26 -12.67
C ALA A 79 -2.90 -14.21 -13.72
N PHE A 80 -3.38 -14.35 -14.96
CA PHE A 80 -3.19 -13.38 -16.05
C PHE A 80 -4.39 -12.43 -16.25
N TYR A 81 -5.41 -12.57 -15.41
CA TYR A 81 -6.60 -11.73 -15.38
C TYR A 81 -6.48 -10.69 -14.26
N THR A 82 -7.33 -9.66 -14.27
CA THR A 82 -7.40 -8.60 -13.25
C THR A 82 -8.06 -9.09 -11.94
N LEU A 83 -7.69 -10.28 -11.46
CA LEU A 83 -8.19 -10.84 -10.20
C LEU A 83 -7.67 -9.99 -9.03
N THR A 84 -8.49 -9.79 -8.00
CA THR A 84 -8.09 -9.06 -6.79
C THR A 84 -8.15 -9.95 -5.54
N PRO A 85 -7.26 -10.97 -5.40
CA PRO A 85 -7.37 -11.99 -4.35
C PRO A 85 -7.50 -11.45 -2.93
N LEU A 86 -6.76 -10.39 -2.58
CA LEU A 86 -6.83 -9.84 -1.22
C LEU A 86 -8.18 -9.16 -0.96
N ASN A 87 -8.70 -8.41 -1.93
CA ASN A 87 -10.02 -7.78 -1.81
C ASN A 87 -11.09 -8.85 -1.66
N GLY A 88 -11.03 -9.91 -2.49
CA GLY A 88 -11.94 -11.05 -2.39
C GLY A 88 -11.87 -11.72 -1.02
N PHE A 89 -10.68 -12.03 -0.54
CA PHE A 89 -10.47 -12.65 0.77
C PHE A 89 -11.00 -11.80 1.93
N LEU A 90 -10.69 -10.50 1.95
CA LEU A 90 -11.16 -9.57 2.98
C LEU A 90 -12.68 -9.36 2.94
N SER A 91 -13.31 -9.57 1.79
CA SER A 91 -14.75 -9.42 1.62
C SER A 91 -15.57 -10.63 2.10
N ILE A 92 -14.97 -11.82 2.26
CA ILE A 92 -15.68 -13.07 2.64
C ILE A 92 -16.56 -12.91 3.89
N PRO A 93 -16.10 -12.33 5.03
CA PRO A 93 -16.96 -12.19 6.20
C PRO A 93 -18.16 -11.27 5.95
N LEU A 94 -17.97 -10.24 5.12
CA LEU A 94 -19.01 -9.28 4.77
C LEU A 94 -20.04 -9.88 3.82
N GLN A 95 -19.58 -10.67 2.85
CA GLN A 95 -20.45 -11.40 1.92
C GLN A 95 -21.34 -12.40 2.67
N ASN A 96 -20.76 -13.19 3.59
CA ASN A 96 -21.51 -14.17 4.38
C ASN A 96 -22.50 -13.54 5.37
N ALA A 97 -22.16 -12.39 5.97
CA ALA A 97 -23.02 -11.73 6.95
C ALA A 97 -24.07 -10.81 6.31
N LEU A 98 -23.79 -10.27 5.12
CA LEU A 98 -24.57 -9.22 4.48
C LEU A 98 -24.86 -9.58 3.02
N SER A 99 -24.15 -8.98 2.07
CA SER A 99 -24.31 -9.25 0.63
C SER A 99 -23.03 -8.91 -0.13
N LEU A 100 -22.90 -9.44 -1.35
CA LEU A 100 -21.82 -9.10 -2.27
C LEU A 100 -21.75 -7.59 -2.53
N THR A 101 -22.90 -6.95 -2.77
CA THR A 101 -23.00 -5.50 -3.01
C THR A 101 -22.44 -4.69 -1.85
N ILE A 102 -22.85 -5.02 -0.62
CA ILE A 102 -22.35 -4.33 0.58
C ILE A 102 -20.86 -4.57 0.73
N ALA A 103 -20.38 -5.81 0.52
CA ALA A 103 -18.98 -6.15 0.64
C ALA A 103 -18.11 -5.36 -0.37
N SER A 104 -18.52 -5.27 -1.64
CA SER A 104 -17.85 -4.46 -2.67
C SER A 104 -17.76 -2.99 -2.27
N ASN A 105 -18.86 -2.41 -1.79
CA ASN A 105 -18.90 -1.00 -1.39
C ASN A 105 -18.04 -0.72 -0.16
N VAL A 106 -18.00 -1.64 0.81
CA VAL A 106 -17.10 -1.54 1.96
C VAL A 106 -15.63 -1.62 1.52
N MET A 107 -15.28 -2.50 0.57
CA MET A 107 -13.92 -2.56 0.03
C MET A 107 -13.51 -1.26 -0.66
N LEU A 108 -14.42 -0.67 -1.46
CA LEU A 108 -14.17 0.63 -2.09
C LEU A 108 -13.97 1.73 -1.04
N VAL A 109 -14.86 1.85 -0.06
CA VAL A 109 -14.75 2.86 1.01
C VAL A 109 -13.46 2.68 1.80
N ALA A 110 -13.11 1.44 2.16
CA ALA A 110 -11.85 1.11 2.82
C ALA A 110 -10.65 1.57 1.99
N SER A 111 -10.71 1.48 0.66
CA SER A 111 -9.62 1.94 -0.21
C SER A 111 -9.36 3.45 -0.13
N PHE A 112 -10.40 4.28 0.05
CA PHE A 112 -10.23 5.72 0.24
C PHE A 112 -9.71 6.03 1.64
N VAL A 113 -10.31 5.40 2.65
CA VAL A 113 -10.00 5.65 4.06
C VAL A 113 -8.59 5.20 4.44
N LEU A 114 -8.22 3.96 4.09
CA LEU A 114 -6.90 3.41 4.38
C LEU A 114 -5.82 4.10 3.54
N GLY A 115 -6.11 4.42 2.28
CA GLY A 115 -5.18 5.15 1.41
C GLY A 115 -4.88 6.56 1.96
N GLY A 116 -5.92 7.31 2.33
CA GLY A 116 -5.76 8.63 2.97
C GLY A 116 -5.01 8.53 4.29
N TYR A 117 -5.39 7.59 5.16
CA TYR A 117 -4.71 7.39 6.42
C TYR A 117 -3.23 7.01 6.26
N GLY A 118 -2.91 6.11 5.33
CA GLY A 118 -1.55 5.73 5.00
C GLY A 118 -0.72 6.92 4.50
N ALA A 119 -1.29 7.74 3.61
CA ALA A 119 -0.64 8.95 3.11
C ALA A 119 -0.40 9.97 4.23
N TYR A 120 -1.35 10.14 5.15
CA TYR A 120 -1.19 10.98 6.33
C TYR A 120 0.00 10.52 7.19
N LEU A 121 0.10 9.22 7.45
CA LEU A 121 1.22 8.65 8.22
C LEU A 121 2.56 8.81 7.50
N LEU A 122 2.59 8.56 6.18
CA LEU A 122 3.77 8.74 5.33
C LEU A 122 4.29 10.17 5.41
N VAL A 123 3.43 11.15 5.13
CA VAL A 123 3.83 12.56 5.09
C VAL A 123 4.26 13.04 6.47
N ARG A 124 3.59 12.58 7.53
CA ARG A 124 4.01 12.88 8.90
C ARG A 124 5.41 12.32 9.23
N GLU A 125 5.74 11.11 8.77
CA GLU A 125 7.08 10.52 8.95
C GLU A 125 8.16 11.27 8.13
N VAL A 126 7.82 11.73 6.93
CA VAL A 126 8.74 12.49 6.08
C VAL A 126 8.98 13.89 6.66
N ILE A 127 7.92 14.63 7.02
CA ILE A 127 8.03 16.00 7.56
C ILE A 127 8.66 16.01 8.95
N GLY A 128 8.34 15.03 9.81
CA GLY A 128 8.96 14.92 11.13
C GLY A 128 10.50 14.86 11.05
N ASP A 129 11.04 14.15 10.06
CA ASP A 129 12.48 14.09 9.80
C ASP A 129 13.06 15.41 9.27
N TRP A 130 12.32 16.12 8.42
CA TRP A 130 12.74 17.44 7.92
C TRP A 130 12.83 18.47 9.05
N GLY A 131 11.82 18.53 9.92
CA GLY A 131 11.79 19.44 11.07
C GLY A 131 12.96 19.20 12.05
N LEU A 132 13.36 17.94 12.25
CA LEU A 132 14.54 17.59 13.05
C LEU A 132 15.84 18.07 12.39
N LYS A 133 16.00 17.88 11.08
CA LYS A 133 17.21 18.30 10.34
C LYS A 133 17.39 19.82 10.24
N THR A 134 16.30 20.59 10.21
CA THR A 134 16.37 22.06 10.19
C THR A 134 16.52 22.67 11.58
N GLY A 135 15.99 22.03 12.63
CA GLY A 135 16.13 22.50 14.01
C GLY A 135 17.56 22.42 14.53
N ASP A 136 18.32 21.41 14.10
CA ASP A 136 19.72 21.19 14.49
C ASP A 136 20.72 22.19 13.86
N ARG A 137 20.26 23.00 12.89
CA ARG A 137 21.07 24.10 12.33
C ARG A 137 20.92 25.42 13.08
N GLY A 138 20.10 25.49 14.14
CA GLY A 138 19.73 26.73 14.82
C GLY A 138 20.03 26.84 16.32
N SER A 139 20.42 25.77 17.01
CA SER A 139 20.67 25.82 18.45
C SER A 139 22.02 25.23 18.84
N GLY A 140 23.07 26.06 18.73
CA GLY A 140 24.40 25.78 19.26
C GLY A 140 24.48 25.96 20.77
N ILE A 141 23.65 25.25 21.54
CA ILE A 141 23.84 25.10 22.99
C ILE A 141 23.75 23.61 23.29
N GLY A 142 24.89 23.06 23.72
CA GLY A 142 25.08 21.63 23.89
C GLY A 142 24.12 21.05 24.91
N ASP A 143 23.47 19.96 24.53
CA ASP A 143 22.86 19.02 25.45
C ASP A 143 23.15 17.59 24.95
N ASP A 144 23.48 16.76 25.93
CA ASP A 144 24.04 15.40 25.89
C ASP A 144 23.31 14.42 24.93
N PRO A 145 24.00 13.64 24.07
CA PRO A 145 23.36 12.72 23.12
C PRO A 145 22.69 11.48 23.73
N SER A 146 22.75 11.31 25.05
CA SER A 146 22.48 10.02 25.72
C SER A 146 20.99 9.74 26.02
N PHE A 147 20.05 10.60 25.65
CA PHE A 147 18.61 10.42 25.96
C PHE A 147 17.61 10.66 24.81
N ALA A 148 18.08 10.75 23.55
CA ALA A 148 17.24 11.14 22.40
C ALA A 148 16.37 10.02 21.78
N THR A 149 16.34 8.81 22.35
CA THR A 149 15.80 7.63 21.64
C THR A 149 14.32 7.30 21.90
N ALA A 150 13.58 8.09 22.68
CA ALA A 150 12.16 7.80 22.95
C ALA A 150 11.18 9.00 22.89
N THR A 151 11.69 10.23 22.73
CA THR A 151 10.89 11.45 22.99
C THR A 151 10.44 12.20 21.72
N SER A 152 10.75 11.67 20.53
CA SER A 152 10.42 12.33 19.25
C SER A 152 9.01 12.00 18.71
N ILE A 153 8.30 11.02 19.29
CA ILE A 153 6.86 10.84 19.04
C ILE A 153 6.03 11.83 19.89
N THR A 154 6.59 12.30 21.00
CA THR A 154 5.88 13.09 22.02
C THR A 154 5.99 14.61 21.84
N THR A 155 7.04 15.13 21.18
CA THR A 155 7.21 16.59 20.99
C THR A 155 6.29 17.21 19.92
N ALA A 156 5.71 16.42 19.02
CA ALA A 156 4.65 16.90 18.11
C ALA A 156 3.26 17.02 18.78
N VAL A 157 3.12 16.62 20.05
CA VAL A 157 1.84 16.60 20.79
C VAL A 157 1.78 17.70 21.85
N ARG A 158 2.72 18.67 21.85
CA ARG A 158 2.57 19.87 22.68
C ARG A 158 1.34 20.63 22.17
N GLY A 159 0.34 20.74 23.05
CA GLY A 159 -1.06 21.05 22.74
C GLY A 159 -1.35 22.38 22.06
N ASP A 160 -0.34 23.21 21.81
CA ASP A 160 -0.48 24.58 21.32
C ASP A 160 -0.23 24.72 19.80
N ARG A 161 0.05 23.63 19.09
CA ARG A 161 0.42 23.66 17.65
C ARG A 161 -0.52 22.90 16.70
N MET A 162 -1.74 22.54 17.12
CA MET A 162 -2.72 21.86 16.25
C MET A 162 -3.17 22.70 15.04
N LEU A 163 -2.90 24.01 15.03
CA LEU A 163 -3.21 24.93 13.93
C LEU A 163 -1.93 25.52 13.29
N SER A 164 -0.77 24.89 13.48
CA SER A 164 0.43 25.32 12.75
C SER A 164 0.33 24.88 11.29
N PRO A 165 0.75 25.70 10.29
CA PRO A 165 0.70 25.31 8.87
C PRO A 165 1.37 23.95 8.61
N GLN A 166 2.44 23.63 9.34
CA GLN A 166 3.15 22.34 9.27
C GLN A 166 2.30 21.14 9.71
N SER A 167 1.35 21.33 10.63
CA SER A 167 0.43 20.27 11.09
C SER A 167 -0.70 19.98 10.10
N LEU A 168 -0.98 20.91 9.18
CA LEU A 168 -2.00 20.75 8.14
C LEU A 168 -1.46 20.05 6.88
N VAL A 169 -0.16 20.13 6.61
CA VAL A 169 0.45 19.51 5.41
C VAL A 169 0.14 18.02 5.29
N PRO A 170 0.33 17.17 6.33
CA PRO A 170 0.00 15.76 6.24
C PRO A 170 -1.48 15.49 5.92
N ILE A 171 -2.39 16.34 6.42
CA ILE A 171 -3.83 16.21 6.17
C ILE A 171 -4.14 16.55 4.71
N PHE A 172 -3.67 17.71 4.22
CA PHE A 172 -3.91 18.12 2.84
C PHE A 172 -3.29 17.17 1.82
N SER A 173 -2.04 16.72 2.04
CA SER A 173 -1.41 15.73 1.16
C SER A 173 -2.17 14.41 1.15
N ALA A 174 -2.71 13.99 2.30
CA ALA A 174 -3.52 12.79 2.39
C ALA A 174 -4.89 12.92 1.71
N LEU A 175 -5.51 14.09 1.79
CA LEU A 175 -6.75 14.39 1.06
C LEU A 175 -6.54 14.34 -0.45
N ILE A 176 -5.46 14.97 -0.95
CA ILE A 176 -5.10 14.94 -2.37
C ILE A 176 -4.87 13.51 -2.85
N TYR A 177 -4.17 12.69 -2.05
CA TYR A 177 -3.91 11.30 -2.40
C TYR A 177 -5.20 10.46 -2.40
N ALA A 178 -6.00 10.54 -1.33
CA ALA A 178 -7.20 9.72 -1.18
C ALA A 178 -8.24 10.05 -2.25
N PHE A 179 -8.48 11.34 -2.48
CA PHE A 179 -9.56 11.85 -3.32
C PHE A 179 -9.05 12.47 -4.62
N ALA A 180 -7.92 11.98 -5.13
CA ALA A 180 -7.42 12.36 -6.44
C ALA A 180 -8.51 12.15 -7.50
N SER A 181 -8.65 13.12 -8.41
CA SER A 181 -9.66 13.06 -9.49
C SER A 181 -9.57 11.77 -10.29
N SER A 182 -8.36 11.28 -10.57
CA SER A 182 -8.16 10.02 -11.29
C SER A 182 -8.73 8.81 -10.54
N LYS A 183 -8.51 8.74 -9.22
CA LYS A 183 -9.03 7.64 -8.40
C LYS A 183 -10.56 7.67 -8.30
N LEU A 184 -11.15 8.85 -8.11
CA LEU A 184 -12.61 9.01 -8.11
C LEU A 184 -13.22 8.66 -9.47
N PHE A 185 -12.55 9.02 -10.56
CA PHE A 185 -12.98 8.67 -11.91
C PHE A 185 -13.02 7.16 -12.12
N TYR A 186 -11.94 6.43 -11.76
CA TYR A 186 -11.93 4.97 -11.85
C TYR A 186 -12.94 4.30 -10.93
N ALA A 187 -13.15 4.83 -9.73
CA ALA A 187 -14.21 4.34 -8.85
C ALA A 187 -15.61 4.53 -9.46
N ALA A 188 -15.86 5.65 -10.15
CA ALA A 188 -17.13 5.94 -10.82
C ALA A 188 -17.38 5.05 -12.05
N LEU A 189 -16.32 4.63 -12.74
CA LEU A 189 -16.39 3.65 -13.83
C LEU A 189 -16.52 2.20 -13.33
N GLY A 190 -16.52 1.97 -12.01
CA GLY A 190 -16.60 0.64 -11.45
C GLY A 190 -15.28 -0.12 -11.43
N GLN A 191 -14.17 0.50 -11.86
CA GLN A 191 -12.82 -0.06 -11.84
C GLN A 191 -12.20 0.00 -10.43
N PHE A 192 -12.83 -0.66 -9.46
CA PHE A 192 -12.40 -0.60 -8.07
C PHE A 192 -11.10 -1.37 -7.76
N ASN A 193 -10.59 -2.20 -8.68
CA ASN A 193 -9.21 -2.71 -8.62
C ASN A 193 -8.20 -1.55 -8.73
N ILE A 194 -8.39 -0.62 -9.67
CA ILE A 194 -7.56 0.58 -9.81
C ILE A 194 -7.79 1.54 -8.63
N ALA A 195 -9.00 1.62 -8.10
CA ALA A 195 -9.23 2.36 -6.86
C ALA A 195 -8.52 1.72 -5.63
N SER A 196 -8.16 0.45 -5.69
CA SER A 196 -7.49 -0.31 -4.61
C SER A 196 -5.99 0.00 -4.47
N SER A 197 -5.65 1.28 -4.44
CA SER A 197 -4.29 1.80 -4.26
C SER A 197 -3.89 1.98 -2.78
N HIS A 198 -4.70 1.54 -1.83
CA HIS A 198 -4.61 1.95 -0.43
C HIS A 198 -3.39 1.42 0.33
N TRP A 199 -2.73 0.38 -0.18
CA TRP A 199 -1.51 -0.16 0.40
C TRP A 199 -0.26 0.63 -0.02
N VAL A 200 -0.30 1.32 -1.18
CA VAL A 200 0.83 2.10 -1.73
C VAL A 200 1.50 3.01 -0.69
N PRO A 201 0.77 3.86 0.08
CA PRO A 201 1.41 4.75 1.03
C PRO A 201 2.08 4.00 2.18
N PHE A 202 1.55 2.85 2.58
CA PHE A 202 2.16 2.02 3.62
C PHE A 202 3.44 1.36 3.12
N VAL A 203 3.47 0.85 1.87
CA VAL A 203 4.69 0.34 1.24
C VAL A 203 5.76 1.41 1.27
N VAL A 204 5.47 2.62 0.75
CA VAL A 204 6.44 3.73 0.72
C VAL A 204 6.88 4.12 2.12
N LEU A 205 5.96 4.24 3.08
CA LEU A 205 6.26 4.58 4.48
C LEU A 205 7.25 3.59 5.09
N PHE A 206 6.98 2.29 4.96
CA PHE A 206 7.80 1.26 5.59
C PHE A 206 9.11 1.04 4.83
N THR A 207 9.17 1.22 3.50
CA THR A 207 10.44 1.25 2.75
C THR A 207 11.32 2.43 3.20
N VAL A 208 10.73 3.62 3.35
CA VAL A 208 11.46 4.81 3.84
C VAL A 208 11.99 4.56 5.26
N ARG A 209 11.18 4.00 6.15
CA ARG A 209 11.60 3.63 7.51
C ARG A 209 12.68 2.57 7.52
N THR A 210 12.58 1.56 6.67
CA THR A 210 13.56 0.49 6.51
C THR A 210 14.93 1.08 6.18
N ALA A 211 15.01 1.98 5.19
CA ALA A 211 16.27 2.62 4.82
C ALA A 211 16.85 3.53 5.90
N ARG A 212 15.99 4.19 6.68
CA ARG A 212 16.39 5.13 7.73
C ARG A 212 16.84 4.44 9.02
N ARG A 213 16.08 3.42 9.44
CA ARG A 213 16.21 2.79 10.76
C ARG A 213 16.90 1.42 10.70
N GLY A 214 16.87 0.75 9.55
CA GLY A 214 17.44 -0.60 9.37
C GLY A 214 16.74 -1.69 10.19
N LEU A 215 15.53 -1.44 10.70
CA LEU A 215 14.81 -2.37 11.56
C LEU A 215 14.14 -3.46 10.73
N ALA A 216 14.32 -4.73 11.13
CA ALA A 216 13.67 -5.88 10.48
C ALA A 216 12.14 -5.75 10.46
N LYS A 217 11.55 -5.19 11.52
CA LYS A 217 10.09 -4.94 11.59
C LYS A 217 9.60 -4.06 10.44
N ASP A 218 10.31 -2.98 10.13
CA ASP A 218 9.91 -2.08 9.05
C ASP A 218 10.05 -2.78 7.69
N ALA A 219 11.10 -3.59 7.50
CA ALA A 219 11.28 -4.39 6.29
C ALA A 219 10.18 -5.45 6.09
N LEU A 220 9.81 -6.17 7.16
CA LEU A 220 8.72 -7.14 7.15
C LEU A 220 7.39 -6.48 6.78
N LEU A 221 7.08 -5.32 7.38
CA LEU A 221 5.87 -4.57 7.07
C LEU A 221 5.89 -4.04 5.64
N ALA A 222 7.02 -3.53 5.15
CA ALA A 222 7.16 -3.08 3.76
C ALA A 222 6.89 -4.22 2.76
N GLY A 223 7.47 -5.41 3.01
CA GLY A 223 7.23 -6.59 2.18
C GLY A 223 5.79 -7.07 2.24
N LEU A 224 5.19 -7.11 3.43
CA LEU A 224 3.79 -7.49 3.62
C LEU A 224 2.82 -6.56 2.88
N PHE A 225 2.98 -5.25 3.02
CA PHE A 225 2.12 -4.30 2.32
C PHE A 225 2.34 -4.32 0.82
N LEU A 226 3.54 -4.66 0.35
CA LEU A 226 3.81 -4.82 -1.07
C LEU A 226 3.11 -6.07 -1.62
N THR A 227 3.13 -7.18 -0.88
CA THR A 227 2.29 -8.36 -1.18
C THR A 227 0.82 -8.00 -1.20
N PHE A 228 0.33 -7.25 -0.21
CA PHE A 228 -1.07 -6.82 -0.17
C PHE A 228 -1.44 -5.96 -1.36
N GLN A 229 -0.58 -5.02 -1.75
CA GLN A 229 -0.79 -4.24 -2.95
C GLN A 229 -0.81 -5.12 -4.19
N ALA A 230 0.10 -6.09 -4.32
CA ALA A 230 0.15 -6.99 -5.46
C ALA A 230 -1.08 -7.89 -5.58
N TRP A 231 -1.61 -8.38 -4.46
CA TRP A 231 -2.86 -9.14 -4.41
C TRP A 231 -4.11 -8.28 -4.55
N SER A 232 -3.98 -6.95 -4.54
CA SER A 232 -5.09 -6.02 -4.78
C SER A 232 -5.06 -5.45 -6.19
N GLU A 233 -3.87 -5.17 -6.73
CA GLU A 233 -3.62 -4.63 -8.06
C GLU A 233 -2.12 -4.79 -8.42
N LEU A 234 -1.82 -5.72 -9.33
CA LEU A 234 -0.45 -6.04 -9.76
C LEU A 234 0.24 -4.85 -10.44
N THR A 235 -0.50 -4.01 -11.15
CA THR A 235 0.04 -2.84 -11.85
C THR A 235 0.75 -1.89 -10.88
N TYR A 236 0.12 -1.60 -9.73
CA TYR A 236 0.73 -0.75 -8.71
C TYR A 236 1.91 -1.42 -8.00
N ALA A 237 1.86 -2.74 -7.80
CA ALA A 237 2.99 -3.46 -7.23
C ALA A 237 4.24 -3.40 -8.12
N SER A 238 4.07 -3.50 -9.45
CA SER A 238 5.17 -3.35 -10.41
C SER A 238 5.83 -1.97 -10.32
N PHE A 239 5.04 -0.89 -10.26
CA PHE A 239 5.58 0.45 -10.06
C PHE A 239 6.25 0.62 -8.69
N LEU A 240 5.73 -0.01 -7.65
CA LEU A 240 6.35 0.00 -6.32
C LEU A 240 7.67 -0.76 -6.29
N LEU A 241 7.82 -1.88 -7.00
CA LEU A 241 9.09 -2.59 -7.14
C LEU A 241 10.16 -1.70 -7.79
N ILE A 242 9.80 -0.99 -8.86
CA ILE A 242 10.67 -0.01 -9.50
C ILE A 242 11.06 1.09 -8.51
N PHE A 243 10.09 1.67 -7.79
CA PHE A 243 10.35 2.66 -6.75
C PHE A 243 11.31 2.15 -5.68
N VAL A 244 11.09 0.94 -5.15
CA VAL A 244 11.94 0.32 -4.12
C VAL A 244 13.38 0.15 -4.62
N GLY A 245 13.55 -0.31 -5.86
CA GLY A 245 14.86 -0.46 -6.49
C GLY A 245 15.59 0.88 -6.65
N ILE A 246 14.92 1.88 -7.21
CA ILE A 246 15.48 3.23 -7.38
C ILE A 246 15.82 3.84 -6.02
N TYR A 247 14.91 3.73 -5.04
CA TYR A 247 15.11 4.29 -3.70
C TYR A 247 16.27 3.61 -2.97
N PHE A 248 16.42 2.29 -3.09
CA PHE A 248 17.57 1.56 -2.56
C PHE A 248 18.89 2.07 -3.16
N VAL A 249 18.97 2.18 -4.50
CA VAL A 249 20.17 2.69 -5.17
C VAL A 249 20.49 4.11 -4.71
N TRP A 250 19.47 4.98 -4.68
CA TRP A 250 19.62 6.35 -4.20
C TRP A 250 20.15 6.41 -2.76
N GLN A 251 19.65 5.58 -1.85
CA GLN A 251 20.13 5.50 -0.46
C GLN A 251 21.59 5.06 -0.36
N VAL A 252 22.00 4.09 -1.17
CA VAL A 252 23.39 3.61 -1.21
C VAL A 252 24.32 4.72 -1.70
N VAL A 253 23.95 5.41 -2.78
CA VAL A 253 24.75 6.47 -3.42
C VAL A 253 24.79 7.75 -2.58
N ALA A 254 23.65 8.21 -2.05
CA ALA A 254 23.55 9.43 -1.26
C ALA A 254 24.34 9.36 0.06
N SER A 255 24.60 8.15 0.56
CA SER A 255 25.41 7.91 1.76
C SER A 255 26.92 8.02 1.51
N ALA A 256 27.36 8.22 0.26
CA ALA A 256 28.77 8.36 -0.12
C ALA A 256 29.06 9.69 -0.84
N PRO A 257 28.82 10.87 -0.20
CA PRO A 257 29.15 12.15 -0.81
C PRO A 257 30.66 12.27 -1.05
N GLY A 258 31.02 13.03 -2.08
CA GLY A 258 32.31 13.04 -2.78
C GLY A 258 33.60 13.09 -1.94
N GLY A 259 34.72 12.79 -2.60
CA GLY A 259 36.06 12.71 -2.03
C GLY A 259 36.99 11.85 -2.89
N SER A 260 38.13 11.42 -2.35
CA SER A 260 39.04 10.47 -3.03
C SER A 260 38.31 9.19 -3.43
N THR A 261 38.58 8.67 -4.65
CA THR A 261 37.96 7.46 -5.21
C THR A 261 37.96 6.27 -4.25
N ARG A 262 39.08 6.03 -3.55
CA ARG A 262 39.18 4.94 -2.56
C ARG A 262 38.26 5.16 -1.35
N GLY A 263 38.11 6.41 -0.89
CA GLY A 263 37.21 6.77 0.19
C GLY A 263 35.74 6.63 -0.19
N MET A 264 35.38 7.02 -1.41
CA MET A 264 34.04 6.85 -1.96
C MET A 264 33.66 5.37 -2.06
N LEU A 265 34.52 4.52 -2.66
CA LEU A 265 34.27 3.08 -2.78
C LEU A 265 34.08 2.40 -1.42
N ARG A 266 34.89 2.77 -0.42
CA ARG A 266 34.74 2.25 0.95
C ARG A 266 33.40 2.65 1.58
N ARG A 267 32.95 3.89 1.39
CA ARG A 267 31.65 4.38 1.89
C ARG A 267 30.47 3.69 1.20
N LEU A 268 30.54 3.50 -0.11
CA LEU A 268 29.55 2.74 -0.88
C LEU A 268 29.46 1.30 -0.36
N GLY A 269 30.59 0.62 -0.16
CA GLY A 269 30.61 -0.73 0.39
C GLY A 269 30.00 -0.83 1.79
N LEU A 270 30.29 0.13 2.67
CA LEU A 270 29.69 0.19 4.02
C LEU A 270 28.18 0.47 3.96
N SER A 271 27.75 1.41 3.12
CA SER A 271 26.33 1.73 2.93
C SER A 271 25.57 0.54 2.38
N LEU A 272 26.11 -0.12 1.35
CA LEU A 272 25.55 -1.33 0.76
C LEU A 272 25.40 -2.43 1.81
N ARG A 273 26.46 -2.70 2.59
CA ARG A 273 26.43 -3.71 3.66
C ARG A 273 25.38 -3.42 4.73
N ARG A 274 25.11 -2.13 5.01
CA ARG A 274 24.07 -1.71 5.97
C ARG A 274 22.66 -1.86 5.41
N GLN A 275 22.46 -1.44 4.15
CA GLN A 275 21.13 -1.36 3.53
C GLN A 275 20.68 -2.71 2.95
N LEU A 276 21.60 -3.57 2.52
CA LEU A 276 21.26 -4.79 1.80
C LEU A 276 20.42 -5.79 2.64
N PRO A 277 20.78 -6.16 3.89
CA PRO A 277 20.02 -7.16 4.64
C PRO A 277 18.52 -6.84 4.85
N PRO A 278 18.12 -5.62 5.27
CA PRO A 278 16.71 -5.34 5.46
C PRO A 278 15.94 -5.26 4.12
N PHE A 279 16.55 -4.81 3.03
CA PHE A 279 15.91 -4.83 1.71
C PHE A 279 15.78 -6.26 1.15
N LEU A 280 16.76 -7.14 1.42
CA LEU A 280 16.63 -8.57 1.10
C LEU A 280 15.49 -9.22 1.89
N LEU A 281 15.32 -8.87 3.16
CA LEU A 281 14.20 -9.36 3.97
C LEU A 281 12.85 -8.91 3.40
N MET A 282 12.73 -7.62 3.05
CA MET A 282 11.54 -7.08 2.37
C MET A 282 11.24 -7.84 1.07
N GLY A 283 12.27 -8.08 0.24
CA GLY A 283 12.15 -8.83 -1.00
C GLY A 283 11.72 -10.29 -0.77
N ALA A 284 12.32 -10.97 0.20
CA ALA A 284 11.99 -12.35 0.54
C ALA A 284 10.52 -12.50 0.99
N VAL A 285 10.02 -11.59 1.83
CA VAL A 285 8.60 -11.57 2.23
C VAL A 285 7.70 -11.37 1.02
N THR A 286 8.06 -10.44 0.13
CA THR A 286 7.27 -10.15 -1.07
C THR A 286 7.19 -11.35 -2.00
N VAL A 287 8.33 -11.99 -2.28
CA VAL A 287 8.42 -13.19 -3.14
C VAL A 287 7.65 -14.36 -2.53
N ALA A 288 7.79 -14.58 -1.22
CA ALA A 288 7.02 -15.61 -0.51
C ALA A 288 5.51 -15.36 -0.61
N GLY A 289 5.07 -14.10 -0.47
CA GLY A 289 3.67 -13.72 -0.63
C GLY A 289 3.15 -13.82 -2.07
N LEU A 290 4.02 -13.70 -3.07
CA LEU A 290 3.69 -13.87 -4.49
C LEU A 290 3.81 -15.31 -4.98
N ALA A 291 4.30 -16.24 -4.14
CA ALA A 291 4.48 -17.63 -4.54
C ALA A 291 3.21 -18.28 -5.13
N PRO A 292 1.99 -18.05 -4.62
CA PRO A 292 0.78 -18.63 -5.24
C PRO A 292 0.53 -18.14 -6.67
N PHE A 293 0.73 -16.83 -6.94
CA PHE A 293 0.64 -16.27 -8.29
C PHE A 293 1.70 -16.88 -9.20
N LEU A 294 2.96 -16.86 -8.78
CA LEU A 294 4.08 -17.37 -9.58
C LEU A 294 3.93 -18.87 -9.87
N TRP A 295 3.42 -19.64 -8.91
CA TRP A 295 3.13 -21.05 -9.08
C TRP A 295 2.01 -21.27 -10.11
N ALA A 296 0.90 -20.53 -9.99
CA ALA A 296 -0.20 -20.62 -10.93
C ALA A 296 0.20 -20.25 -12.37
N MET A 297 1.09 -19.28 -12.54
CA MET A 297 1.59 -18.88 -13.87
C MET A 297 2.64 -19.84 -14.45
N ALA A 298 3.28 -20.66 -13.62
CA ALA A 298 4.48 -21.40 -14.03
C ALA A 298 4.25 -22.42 -15.14
N ALA A 299 3.07 -23.03 -15.20
CA ALA A 299 2.73 -24.00 -16.25
C ALA A 299 2.58 -23.29 -17.61
N ASP A 300 1.80 -22.21 -17.64
CA ASP A 300 1.53 -21.44 -18.86
C ASP A 300 2.80 -20.79 -19.40
N LEU A 301 3.61 -20.18 -18.53
CA LEU A 301 4.90 -19.61 -18.91
C LEU A 301 5.90 -20.63 -19.49
N ARG A 302 5.76 -21.92 -19.16
CA ARG A 302 6.59 -22.99 -19.75
C ARG A 302 6.06 -23.44 -21.10
N LEU A 303 4.74 -23.42 -21.29
CA LEU A 303 4.06 -23.83 -22.51
C LEU A 303 4.19 -22.79 -23.62
N GLU A 304 4.07 -21.52 -23.27
CA GLU A 304 4.18 -20.39 -24.23
C GLU A 304 5.62 -20.18 -24.72
N GLY A 305 6.63 -20.74 -24.05
CA GLY A 305 8.03 -20.67 -24.47
C GLY A 305 8.64 -19.28 -24.34
N ASP A 306 9.73 -19.02 -25.08
CA ASP A 306 10.38 -17.71 -25.10
C ASP A 306 9.63 -16.79 -26.08
N PHE A 307 8.82 -15.87 -25.53
CA PHE A 307 8.13 -14.81 -26.27
C PHE A 307 9.05 -13.97 -27.17
N PHE A 308 10.37 -13.99 -26.95
CA PHE A 308 11.34 -13.28 -27.78
C PHE A 308 11.92 -14.13 -28.92
N ALA A 309 11.76 -15.46 -28.88
CA ALA A 309 12.36 -16.37 -29.86
C ALA A 309 11.34 -17.02 -30.81
N SER A 310 10.08 -17.16 -30.42
CA SER A 310 9.08 -17.91 -31.20
C SER A 310 7.68 -17.31 -31.10
N GLY A 311 7.51 -16.09 -31.60
CA GLY A 311 6.21 -15.47 -31.88
C GLY A 311 5.75 -15.74 -33.32
#